data_AF-K8XJP0-F1
#
_entry.id   AF-K8XJP0-F1
#
_cell.length_a   1.000
_cell.length_b   1.000
_cell.length_c   1.000
_cell.angle_alpha   90.00
_cell.angle_beta   90.00
_cell.angle_gamma   90.00
#
_symmetry.space_group_name_H-M   'P 1'
#
loop_
_entity.id
_entity.type
_entity.pdbx_description
1 polymer ?
#
loop_
_entity_poly.entity_id
_entity_poly.type
_entity_poly.pdbx_seq_one_letter_code
_entity_poly.pdbx_strand_id
1 'polypeptide(L)'
;MGMTDDKPLVEYPRLGETVFQQVGNWQVVMRYREWFEGDSSGPISVQIMAGGDVTQADLDMGIGPSVVRQIDFRKAAEDRRKQAQARPESAGRTFEDITKERADERAKILHVLLPYGITDEYLAVLAQAYIVLVDSGESAVTKRLSEITGRAPETIRAHLKMARKHDLLTSTPGRAGGQLTEKAKGKIGKVNSVKGAEMYAELLARRR
;
A
#
# COMPACT_ATOMS: atom_id res chain seq x y z
N MET A 1 15.82 35.33 21.86
CA MET A 1 15.11 34.12 22.33
C MET A 1 13.68 34.27 21.82
N GLY A 2 13.41 33.77 20.62
CA GLY A 2 12.11 33.90 19.95
C GLY A 2 11.77 32.55 19.34
N MET A 3 10.76 31.90 19.92
CA MET A 3 10.25 30.59 19.55
C MET A 3 9.89 30.57 18.06
N THR A 4 10.48 29.63 17.33
CA THR A 4 10.01 29.26 16.00
C THR A 4 8.73 28.44 16.18
N ASP A 5 7.60 29.03 15.79
CA ASP A 5 6.32 28.35 15.59
C ASP A 5 6.49 27.30 14.50
N ASP A 6 6.90 26.09 14.90
CA ASP A 6 6.92 24.90 14.07
C ASP A 6 5.48 24.36 14.02
N LYS A 7 4.62 25.03 13.26
CA LYS A 7 3.32 24.45 12.90
C LYS A 7 3.59 23.22 12.04
N PRO A 8 3.15 22.02 12.43
CA PRO A 8 3.35 20.85 11.59
C PRO A 8 2.67 21.11 10.24
N LEU A 9 3.43 20.89 9.15
CA LEU A 9 2.92 20.86 7.79
C LEU A 9 1.75 19.88 7.76
N VAL A 10 0.52 20.39 7.75
CA VAL A 10 -0.67 19.60 7.45
C VAL A 10 -0.54 19.22 5.98
N GLU A 11 0.01 18.04 5.71
CA GLU A 11 -0.01 17.45 4.38
C GLU A 11 -1.47 17.42 3.92
N TYR A 12 -1.82 18.26 2.95
CA TYR A 12 -3.14 18.21 2.34
C TYR A 12 -3.35 16.81 1.75
N PRO A 13 -4.40 16.08 2.17
CA PRO A 13 -4.66 14.75 1.65
C PRO A 13 -4.94 14.81 0.15
N ARG A 14 -4.24 13.99 -0.63
CA ARG A 14 -4.49 13.84 -2.07
C ARG A 14 -5.85 13.16 -2.26
N LEU A 15 -6.67 13.70 -3.16
CA LEU A 15 -8.01 13.20 -3.48
C LEU A 15 -7.98 11.72 -3.91
N GLY A 16 -8.74 10.87 -3.19
CA GLY A 16 -8.85 9.42 -3.40
C GLY A 16 -8.03 8.54 -2.45
N GLU A 17 -7.22 9.14 -1.56
CA GLU A 17 -6.50 8.43 -0.49
C GLU A 17 -7.20 8.54 0.87
N THR A 18 -8.24 9.39 0.95
CA THR A 18 -8.81 9.83 2.21
C THR A 18 -10.33 9.78 2.16
N VAL A 19 -10.91 9.08 3.14
CA VAL A 19 -12.34 9.04 3.37
C VAL A 19 -12.66 9.87 4.60
N PHE A 20 -13.68 10.71 4.47
CA PHE A 20 -14.20 11.53 5.56
C PHE A 20 -15.48 10.92 6.09
N GLN A 21 -15.59 10.79 7.40
CA GLN A 21 -16.82 10.37 8.08
C GLN A 21 -17.15 11.35 9.19
N GLN A 22 -18.38 11.85 9.22
CA GLN A 22 -18.88 12.64 10.35
C GLN A 22 -19.38 11.71 11.45
N VAL A 23 -18.93 11.91 12.68
CA VAL A 23 -19.33 11.15 13.87
C VAL A 23 -19.69 12.12 15.00
N GLY A 24 -20.98 12.37 15.19
CA GLY A 24 -21.45 13.47 16.04
C GLY A 24 -20.89 14.79 15.54
N ASN A 25 -20.29 15.57 16.44
CA ASN A 25 -19.64 16.85 16.08
C ASN A 25 -18.21 16.64 15.52
N TRP A 26 -17.65 15.44 15.60
CA TRP A 26 -16.27 15.15 15.18
C TRP A 26 -16.17 14.74 13.72
N GLN A 27 -15.08 15.13 13.08
CA GLN A 27 -14.73 14.69 11.73
C GLN A 27 -13.64 13.62 11.81
N VAL A 28 -13.91 12.46 11.23
CA VAL A 28 -12.99 11.34 11.15
C VAL A 28 -12.38 11.28 9.76
N VAL A 29 -11.06 11.31 9.71
CA VAL A 29 -10.25 11.26 8.50
C VAL A 29 -9.54 9.92 8.44
N MET A 30 -9.93 9.08 7.49
CA MET A 30 -9.36 7.75 7.28
C MET A 30 -8.48 7.78 6.04
N ARG A 31 -7.17 7.58 6.21
CA ARG A 31 -6.24 7.45 5.09
C ARG A 31 -6.04 5.98 4.75
N TYR A 32 -6.03 5.70 3.46
CA TYR A 32 -5.74 4.40 2.90
C TYR A 32 -4.50 4.48 2.01
N ARG A 33 -3.83 3.34 1.78
CA ARG A 33 -2.69 3.32 0.86
C ARG A 33 -3.17 3.58 -0.56
N GLU A 34 -2.50 4.50 -1.25
CA GLU A 34 -2.67 4.84 -2.68
C GLU A 34 -2.69 3.61 -3.62
N TRP A 35 -2.11 2.49 -3.19
CA TRP A 35 -1.85 1.29 -3.97
C TRP A 35 -2.86 0.16 -3.71
N PHE A 36 -3.83 0.38 -2.82
CA PHE A 36 -4.69 -0.66 -2.28
C PHE A 36 -6.11 -0.53 -2.81
N GLU A 37 -6.53 -1.33 -3.77
CA GLU A 37 -7.93 -1.36 -4.22
C GLU A 37 -8.66 -2.64 -3.77
N GLY A 38 -8.01 -3.49 -2.96
CA GLY A 38 -8.61 -4.70 -2.41
C GLY A 38 -9.56 -4.45 -1.24
N ASP A 39 -10.38 -5.46 -0.93
CA ASP A 39 -11.48 -5.38 0.05
C ASP A 39 -11.05 -5.56 1.51
N SER A 40 -9.76 -5.79 1.77
CA SER A 40 -9.35 -6.46 3.01
C SER A 40 -8.29 -5.75 3.86
N SER A 41 -7.83 -4.55 3.48
CA SER A 41 -7.09 -3.66 4.39
C SER A 41 -7.92 -2.44 4.76
N GLY A 42 -8.14 -2.29 6.05
CA GLY A 42 -8.70 -1.07 6.63
C GLY A 42 -7.76 0.13 6.43
N PRO A 43 -8.14 1.30 6.95
CA PRO A 43 -7.30 2.49 6.85
C PRO A 43 -5.93 2.27 7.53
N ILE A 44 -4.89 2.87 6.95
CA ILE A 44 -3.54 2.90 7.54
C ILE A 44 -3.41 3.95 8.64
N SER A 45 -4.30 4.94 8.66
CA SER A 45 -4.39 5.92 9.74
C SER A 45 -5.82 6.40 9.90
N VAL A 46 -6.21 6.63 11.14
CA VAL A 46 -7.48 7.27 11.53
C VAL A 46 -7.12 8.49 12.34
N GLN A 47 -7.53 9.67 11.88
CA GLN A 47 -7.41 10.92 12.62
C GLN A 47 -8.82 11.40 12.97
N ILE A 48 -9.02 11.80 14.22
CA ILE A 48 -10.28 12.39 14.68
C ILE A 48 -9.98 13.86 14.94
N MET A 49 -10.69 14.74 14.24
CA MET A 49 -10.50 16.18 14.28
C MET A 49 -11.82 16.85 14.69
N ALA A 50 -11.72 18.09 15.16
CA ALA A 50 -12.90 18.90 15.38
C ALA A 50 -13.62 19.15 14.04
N GLY A 51 -14.88 18.77 13.95
CA GLY A 51 -15.75 19.13 12.81
C GLY A 51 -16.25 20.57 12.93
N GLY A 52 -16.99 21.03 11.92
CA GLY A 52 -17.50 22.40 11.87
C GLY A 52 -18.46 22.77 13.01
N ASP A 53 -19.10 21.76 13.62
CA ASP A 53 -20.12 21.94 14.65
C ASP A 53 -19.61 21.65 16.08
N VAL A 54 -18.29 21.53 16.27
CA VAL A 54 -17.69 21.30 17.61
C VAL A 54 -17.76 22.56 18.46
N THR A 55 -18.32 22.42 19.66
CA THR A 55 -18.39 23.49 20.65
C THR A 55 -17.18 23.48 21.59
N GLN A 56 -16.94 24.58 22.32
CA GLN A 56 -15.89 24.61 23.35
C GLN A 56 -16.12 23.55 24.44
N ALA A 57 -17.38 23.30 24.81
CA ALA A 57 -17.72 22.25 25.76
C ALA A 57 -17.36 20.84 25.25
N ASP A 58 -17.47 20.59 23.95
CA ASP A 58 -17.05 19.32 23.33
C ASP A 58 -15.51 19.17 23.36
N LEU A 59 -14.77 20.26 23.13
CA LEU A 59 -13.31 20.25 23.23
C LEU A 59 -12.83 19.99 24.66
N ASP A 60 -13.49 20.60 25.64
CA ASP A 60 -13.17 20.44 27.06
C ASP A 60 -13.48 19.02 27.56
N MET A 61 -14.53 18.38 27.02
CA MET A 61 -14.88 16.98 27.31
C MET A 61 -13.95 15.98 26.59
N GLY A 62 -13.37 16.39 25.47
CA GLY A 62 -12.47 15.56 24.66
C GLY A 62 -13.17 14.44 23.91
N ILE A 63 -12.38 13.57 23.27
CA ILE A 63 -12.90 12.50 22.42
C ILE A 63 -13.37 11.33 23.28
N GLY A 64 -14.69 11.20 23.42
CA GLY A 64 -15.30 10.11 24.18
C GLY A 64 -15.22 8.74 23.49
N PRO A 65 -15.32 7.62 24.24
CA PRO A 65 -15.36 6.27 23.68
C PRO A 65 -16.54 6.01 22.72
N SER A 66 -17.62 6.78 22.86
CA SER A 66 -18.77 6.75 21.95
C SER A 66 -18.40 7.16 20.52
N VAL A 67 -17.55 8.17 20.37
CA VAL A 67 -17.07 8.65 19.07
C VAL A 67 -16.28 7.54 18.38
N VAL A 68 -15.34 6.91 19.09
CA VAL A 68 -14.52 5.83 18.51
C VAL A 68 -15.37 4.62 18.07
N ARG A 69 -16.39 4.25 18.86
CA ARG A 69 -17.28 3.11 18.54
C ARG A 69 -18.21 3.36 17.36
N GLN A 70 -18.49 4.62 17.04
CA GLN A 70 -19.38 5.01 15.95
C GLN A 70 -18.64 5.16 14.61
N ILE A 71 -17.31 5.00 14.59
CA ILE A 71 -16.54 4.97 13.34
C ILE A 71 -16.94 3.73 12.54
N ASP A 72 -17.37 3.95 11.30
CA ASP A 72 -17.87 2.89 10.42
C ASP A 72 -16.83 2.61 9.32
N PHE A 73 -15.91 1.71 9.66
CA PHE A 73 -14.86 1.27 8.75
C PHE A 73 -15.40 0.57 7.49
N ARG A 74 -16.58 -0.04 7.59
CA ARG A 74 -17.20 -0.75 6.47
C ARG A 74 -17.76 0.25 5.47
N LYS A 75 -18.54 1.21 5.93
CA LYS A 75 -19.03 2.32 5.11
C LYS A 75 -17.87 3.10 4.49
N ALA A 76 -16.82 3.34 5.26
CA ALA A 76 -15.63 4.03 4.75
C ALA A 76 -14.94 3.28 3.60
N ALA A 77 -14.84 1.94 3.70
CA ALA A 77 -14.32 1.12 2.61
C ALA A 77 -15.21 1.16 1.36
N GLU A 78 -16.54 1.17 1.52
CA GLU A 78 -17.50 1.30 0.42
C GLU A 78 -17.42 2.66 -0.28
N ASP A 79 -17.34 3.76 0.49
CA ASP A 79 -17.23 5.12 -0.05
C ASP A 79 -15.92 5.31 -0.80
N ARG A 80 -14.83 4.72 -0.30
CA ARG A 80 -13.56 4.66 -1.00
C ARG A 80 -13.67 3.94 -2.36
N ARG A 81 -14.36 2.80 -2.40
CA ARG A 81 -14.57 2.04 -3.63
C ARG A 81 -15.29 2.90 -4.68
N LYS A 82 -16.33 3.63 -4.27
CA LYS A 82 -17.06 4.56 -5.15
C LYS A 82 -16.14 5.66 -5.67
N GLN A 83 -15.28 6.23 -4.82
CA GLN A 83 -14.30 7.25 -5.25
C GLN A 83 -13.29 6.69 -6.26
N ALA A 84 -12.80 5.46 -6.07
CA ALA A 84 -11.88 4.82 -7.00
C ALA A 84 -12.52 4.50 -8.36
N GLN A 85 -13.79 4.08 -8.37
CA GLN A 85 -14.57 3.81 -9.58
C GLN A 85 -14.97 5.09 -10.34
N ALA A 86 -15.12 6.21 -9.63
CA ALA A 86 -15.45 7.51 -10.24
C ALA A 86 -14.27 8.18 -10.94
N ARG A 87 -13.05 7.62 -10.85
CA ARG A 87 -11.88 8.14 -11.58
C ARG A 87 -12.06 7.92 -13.09
N PRO A 88 -11.77 8.93 -13.94
CA PRO A 88 -11.89 8.81 -15.39
C PRO A 88 -11.07 7.65 -15.97
N GLU A 89 -9.89 7.36 -15.41
CA GLU A 89 -9.08 6.21 -15.81
C GLU A 89 -9.72 4.84 -15.49
N SER A 90 -10.70 4.76 -14.58
CA SER A 90 -11.32 3.52 -14.12
C SER A 90 -12.60 3.16 -14.88
N ALA A 91 -13.07 4.03 -15.79
CA ALA A 91 -14.33 3.84 -16.50
C ALA A 91 -14.32 2.52 -17.30
N GLY A 92 -15.15 1.55 -16.88
CA GLY A 92 -15.30 0.24 -17.53
C GLY A 92 -14.31 -0.84 -17.08
N ARG A 93 -13.42 -0.57 -16.11
CA ARG A 93 -12.46 -1.56 -15.57
C ARG A 93 -12.96 -2.18 -14.26
N THR A 94 -12.85 -3.49 -14.13
CA THR A 94 -13.11 -4.20 -12.86
C THR A 94 -11.89 -4.13 -11.94
N PHE A 95 -12.10 -4.36 -10.63
CA PHE A 95 -11.00 -4.48 -9.67
C PHE A 95 -10.01 -5.59 -10.06
N GLU A 96 -10.51 -6.69 -10.61
CA GLU A 96 -9.70 -7.80 -11.11
C GLU A 96 -8.83 -7.35 -12.30
N ASP A 97 -9.36 -6.55 -13.22
CA ASP A 97 -8.60 -6.02 -14.36
C ASP A 97 -7.41 -5.17 -13.90
N ILE A 98 -7.63 -4.29 -12.91
CA ILE A 98 -6.59 -3.42 -12.38
C ILE A 98 -5.53 -4.23 -11.63
N THR A 99 -5.96 -5.22 -10.84
CA THR A 99 -5.05 -6.09 -10.09
C THR A 99 -4.18 -6.92 -11.04
N LYS A 100 -4.78 -7.43 -12.12
CA LYS A 100 -4.09 -8.20 -13.16
C LYS A 100 -3.08 -7.34 -13.92
N GLU A 101 -3.49 -6.15 -14.38
CA GLU A 101 -2.60 -5.21 -15.09
C GLU A 101 -1.39 -4.83 -14.23
N ARG A 102 -1.60 -4.54 -12.94
CA ARG A 102 -0.50 -4.23 -12.01
C ARG A 102 0.41 -5.43 -11.77
N ALA A 103 -0.15 -6.63 -11.62
CA ALA A 103 0.64 -7.86 -11.50
C ALA A 103 1.50 -8.10 -12.76
N ASP A 104 0.93 -7.86 -13.94
CA ASP A 104 1.63 -7.98 -15.23
C ASP A 104 2.74 -6.92 -15.38
N GLU A 105 2.52 -5.69 -14.92
CA GLU A 105 3.57 -4.65 -14.90
C GLU A 105 4.72 -5.04 -13.96
N ARG A 106 4.41 -5.59 -12.77
CA ARG A 106 5.44 -6.10 -11.85
C ARG A 106 6.17 -7.31 -12.44
N ALA A 107 5.49 -8.16 -13.21
CA ALA A 107 6.12 -9.24 -13.97
C ALA A 107 7.24 -8.71 -14.86
N LYS A 108 6.96 -7.65 -15.64
CA LYS A 108 7.94 -7.03 -16.54
C LYS A 108 9.15 -6.50 -15.79
N ILE A 109 8.94 -5.78 -14.68
CA ILE A 109 10.03 -5.28 -13.82
C ILE A 109 10.87 -6.45 -13.28
N LEU A 110 10.23 -7.51 -12.78
CA LEU A 110 10.93 -8.70 -12.27
C LEU A 110 11.76 -9.38 -13.37
N HIS A 111 11.23 -9.49 -14.59
CA HIS A 111 11.96 -10.05 -15.74
C HIS A 111 13.19 -9.23 -16.12
N VAL A 112 13.14 -7.90 -16.00
CA VAL A 112 14.30 -7.02 -16.27
C VAL A 112 15.39 -7.19 -15.20
N LEU A 113 15.02 -7.32 -13.93
CA LEU A 113 15.98 -7.37 -12.82
C LEU A 113 16.64 -8.75 -12.65
N LEU A 114 15.92 -9.81 -12.96
CA LEU A 114 16.30 -11.19 -12.69
C LEU A 114 17.64 -11.64 -13.33
N PRO A 115 18.00 -11.25 -14.57
CA PRO A 115 19.30 -11.58 -15.17
C PRO A 115 20.50 -11.05 -14.38
N TYR A 116 20.30 -10.00 -13.58
CA TYR A 116 21.35 -9.38 -12.76
C TYR A 116 21.50 -10.04 -11.38
N GLY A 117 20.70 -11.08 -11.11
CA GLY A 117 20.73 -11.87 -9.89
C GLY A 117 19.62 -11.50 -8.90
N ILE A 118 19.65 -12.14 -7.73
CA ILE A 118 18.67 -11.92 -6.67
C ILE A 118 19.10 -10.70 -5.84
N THR A 119 18.79 -9.51 -6.34
CA THR A 119 19.11 -8.23 -5.70
C THR A 119 18.04 -7.81 -4.69
N ASP A 120 18.38 -6.86 -3.81
CA ASP A 120 17.40 -6.27 -2.88
C ASP A 120 16.22 -5.61 -3.63
N GLU A 121 16.49 -4.98 -4.78
CA GLU A 121 15.48 -4.37 -5.63
C GLU A 121 14.54 -5.43 -6.22
N TYR A 122 15.07 -6.54 -6.72
CA TYR A 122 14.26 -7.68 -7.16
C TYR A 122 13.39 -8.24 -6.02
N LEU A 123 13.99 -8.47 -4.85
CA LEU A 123 13.29 -9.01 -3.68
C LEU A 123 12.19 -8.07 -3.17
N ALA A 124 12.42 -6.76 -3.22
CA ALA A 124 11.42 -5.76 -2.81
C ALA A 124 10.23 -5.72 -3.78
N VAL A 125 10.48 -5.78 -5.10
CA VAL A 125 9.40 -5.85 -6.10
C VAL A 125 8.62 -7.17 -5.98
N LEU A 126 9.30 -8.29 -5.73
CA LEU A 126 8.66 -9.59 -5.51
C LEU A 126 7.78 -9.58 -4.25
N ALA A 127 8.27 -8.99 -3.16
CA ALA A 127 7.51 -8.84 -1.92
C ALA A 127 6.28 -7.94 -2.11
N GLN A 128 6.38 -6.88 -2.93
CA GLN A 128 5.25 -6.03 -3.27
C GLN A 128 4.18 -6.81 -4.06
N ALA A 129 4.59 -7.57 -5.08
CA ALA A 129 3.67 -8.40 -5.85
C ALA A 129 2.99 -9.47 -4.98
N TYR A 130 3.72 -10.07 -4.04
CA TYR A 130 3.17 -11.01 -3.06
C TYR A 130 2.07 -10.38 -2.20
N ILE A 131 2.31 -9.20 -1.64
CA ILE A 131 1.32 -8.49 -0.81
C ILE A 131 0.07 -8.17 -1.62
N VAL A 132 0.23 -7.63 -2.84
CA VAL A 132 -0.91 -7.31 -3.72
C VAL A 132 -1.81 -8.52 -3.95
N LEU A 133 -1.22 -9.69 -4.23
CA LEU A 133 -1.98 -10.93 -4.45
C LEU A 133 -2.63 -11.48 -3.18
N VAL A 134 -1.92 -11.46 -2.04
CA VAL A 134 -2.51 -11.85 -0.75
C VAL A 134 -3.72 -10.97 -0.42
N ASP A 135 -3.57 -9.67 -0.63
CA ASP A 135 -4.58 -8.67 -0.28
C ASP A 135 -5.78 -8.69 -1.24
N SER A 136 -5.58 -9.10 -2.50
CA SER A 136 -6.65 -9.34 -3.46
C SER A 136 -7.46 -10.62 -3.18
N GLY A 137 -7.07 -11.40 -2.17
CA GLY A 137 -7.72 -12.67 -1.84
C GLY A 137 -7.33 -13.82 -2.76
N GLU A 138 -6.22 -13.71 -3.51
CA GLU A 138 -5.74 -14.81 -4.35
C GLU A 138 -5.45 -16.04 -3.48
N SER A 139 -6.16 -17.13 -3.76
CA SER A 139 -6.01 -18.39 -3.02
C SER A 139 -4.68 -19.10 -3.32
N ALA A 140 -4.12 -18.88 -4.52
CA ALA A 140 -2.93 -19.56 -5.02
C ALA A 140 -1.75 -18.60 -5.26
N VAL A 141 -1.48 -17.68 -4.32
CA VAL A 141 -0.47 -16.61 -4.46
C VAL A 141 0.88 -17.09 -4.98
N THR A 142 1.41 -18.18 -4.41
CA THR A 142 2.74 -18.69 -4.81
C THR A 142 2.72 -19.21 -6.25
N LYS A 143 1.63 -19.87 -6.66
CA LYS A 143 1.47 -20.33 -8.05
C LYS A 143 1.39 -19.15 -9.00
N ARG A 144 0.61 -18.12 -8.65
CA ARG A 144 0.48 -16.91 -9.47
C ARG A 144 1.82 -16.17 -9.63
N LEU A 145 2.58 -16.02 -8.55
CA LEU A 145 3.93 -15.46 -8.61
C LEU A 145 4.89 -16.31 -9.45
N SER A 146 4.72 -17.63 -9.44
CA SER A 146 5.51 -18.56 -10.26
C SER A 146 5.25 -18.33 -11.74
N GLU A 147 3.99 -18.20 -12.13
CA GLU A 147 3.57 -17.87 -13.51
C GLU A 147 4.14 -16.52 -13.95
N ILE A 148 4.00 -15.49 -13.11
CA ILE A 148 4.47 -14.11 -13.36
C ILE A 148 5.98 -14.05 -13.53
N THR A 149 6.74 -14.84 -12.77
CA THR A 149 8.21 -14.77 -12.76
C THR A 149 8.89 -15.84 -13.61
N GLY A 150 8.13 -16.81 -14.13
CA GLY A 150 8.67 -18.00 -14.79
C GLY A 150 9.56 -18.86 -13.87
N ARG A 151 9.32 -18.83 -12.55
CA ARG A 151 10.12 -19.57 -11.56
C ARG A 151 9.29 -20.64 -10.87
N ALA A 152 9.96 -21.68 -10.39
CA ALA A 152 9.30 -22.72 -9.59
C ALA A 152 8.70 -22.13 -8.29
N PRO A 153 7.54 -22.62 -7.82
CA PRO A 153 6.94 -22.20 -6.55
C PRO A 153 7.89 -22.26 -5.36
N GLU A 154 8.75 -23.26 -5.31
CA GLU A 154 9.77 -23.48 -4.28
C GLU A 154 10.78 -22.33 -4.27
N THR A 155 11.22 -21.91 -5.46
CA THR A 155 12.13 -20.77 -5.65
C THR A 155 11.46 -19.46 -5.20
N ILE A 156 10.18 -19.26 -5.51
CA ILE A 156 9.44 -18.08 -5.05
C ILE A 156 9.36 -18.04 -3.52
N ARG A 157 9.05 -19.18 -2.87
CA ARG A 157 9.06 -19.25 -1.40
C ARG A 157 10.43 -18.95 -0.82
N ALA A 158 11.51 -19.43 -1.45
CA ALA A 158 12.88 -19.15 -1.03
C ALA A 158 13.21 -17.64 -1.16
N HIS A 159 12.84 -17.00 -2.28
CA HIS A 159 13.05 -15.57 -2.47
C HIS A 159 12.24 -14.73 -1.47
N LEU A 160 10.98 -15.09 -1.18
CA LEU A 160 10.18 -14.40 -0.15
C LEU A 160 10.80 -14.57 1.25
N LYS A 161 11.39 -15.73 1.54
CA LYS A 161 12.17 -15.94 2.78
C LYS A 161 13.42 -15.04 2.81
N MET A 162 14.11 -14.87 1.68
CA MET A 162 15.22 -13.92 1.58
C MET A 162 14.77 -12.48 1.77
N ALA A 163 13.65 -12.07 1.17
CA ALA A 163 13.09 -10.73 1.37
C ALA A 163 12.80 -10.44 2.85
N ARG A 164 12.31 -11.43 3.61
CA ARG A 164 12.15 -11.32 5.08
C ARG A 164 13.49 -11.19 5.79
N LYS A 165 14.47 -12.04 5.45
CA LYS A 165 15.81 -11.99 6.03
C LYS A 165 16.51 -10.65 5.76
N HIS A 166 16.22 -10.02 4.62
CA HIS A 166 16.80 -8.75 4.19
C HIS A 166 16.05 -7.54 4.75
N ASP A 167 15.05 -7.76 5.62
CA ASP A 167 14.21 -6.70 6.20
C ASP A 167 13.47 -5.89 5.12
N LEU A 168 13.00 -6.57 4.08
CA LEU A 168 12.18 -5.99 3.01
C LEU A 168 10.70 -6.35 3.16
N LEU A 169 10.41 -7.43 3.87
CA LEU A 169 9.07 -7.95 4.11
C LEU A 169 8.96 -8.40 5.56
N THR A 170 7.98 -7.89 6.30
CA THR A 170 7.70 -8.37 7.66
C THR A 170 6.87 -9.66 7.63
N SER A 171 6.76 -10.32 8.78
CA SER A 171 5.84 -11.44 8.98
C SER A 171 4.78 -11.04 10.01
N THR A 172 3.50 -11.30 9.73
CA THR A 172 2.43 -11.13 10.70
C THR A 172 2.03 -12.50 11.26
N PRO A 173 2.16 -12.76 12.57
CA PRO A 173 1.73 -14.02 13.17
C PRO A 173 0.23 -14.27 12.89
N GLY A 174 -0.11 -15.48 12.47
CA GLY A 174 -1.51 -15.90 12.29
C GLY A 174 -2.21 -15.43 11.01
N ARG A 175 -1.54 -14.71 10.10
CA ARG A 175 -2.11 -14.28 8.81
C ARG A 175 -1.14 -14.57 7.66
N ALA A 176 -1.64 -15.07 6.53
CA ALA A 176 -0.87 -15.04 5.30
C ALA A 176 -0.60 -13.58 4.93
N GLY A 177 0.67 -13.20 4.79
CA GLY A 177 1.07 -11.83 4.45
C GLY A 177 2.18 -11.26 5.34
N GLY A 178 2.34 -9.94 5.23
CA GLY A 178 3.38 -9.13 5.83
C GLY A 178 3.25 -7.68 5.35
N GLN A 179 4.15 -6.81 5.78
CA GLN A 179 4.21 -5.43 5.32
C GLN A 179 5.56 -5.16 4.65
N LEU A 180 5.56 -4.33 3.61
CA LEU A 180 6.78 -3.74 3.09
C LEU A 180 7.35 -2.78 4.13
N THR A 181 8.65 -2.92 4.40
CA THR A 181 9.40 -1.99 5.24
C THR A 181 9.71 -0.70 4.47
N GLU A 182 10.13 0.36 5.17
CA GLU A 182 10.62 1.58 4.52
C GLU A 182 11.82 1.30 3.61
N LYS A 183 12.68 0.35 4.01
CA LYS A 183 13.78 -0.13 3.18
C LYS A 183 13.25 -0.67 1.85
N ALA A 184 12.24 -1.54 1.86
CA ALA A 184 11.65 -2.05 0.63
C ALA A 184 11.03 -0.96 -0.23
N LYS A 185 10.34 0.01 0.36
CA LYS A 185 9.78 1.15 -0.38
C LYS A 185 10.87 1.97 -1.07
N GLY A 186 11.97 2.24 -0.39
CA GLY A 186 13.13 2.93 -0.98
C GLY A 186 13.77 2.15 -2.14
N LYS A 187 13.76 0.82 -2.07
CA LYS A 187 14.21 -0.05 -3.17
C LYS A 187 13.26 -0.02 -4.36
N ILE A 188 11.95 -0.18 -4.11
CA ILE A 188 10.91 -0.13 -5.14
C ILE A 188 10.90 1.22 -5.83
N GLY A 189 11.06 2.32 -5.10
CA GLY A 189 11.10 3.67 -5.66
C GLY A 189 12.16 3.85 -6.76
N LYS A 190 13.27 3.09 -6.70
CA LYS A 190 14.33 3.11 -7.73
C LYS A 190 13.94 2.38 -9.01
N VAL A 191 13.02 1.42 -8.92
CA VAL A 191 12.64 0.48 -10.00
C VAL A 191 11.11 0.43 -10.18
N ASN A 192 10.42 1.53 -9.88
CA ASN A 192 8.95 1.59 -9.84
C ASN A 192 8.28 1.49 -11.23
N SER A 193 9.07 1.41 -12.29
CA SER A 193 8.67 1.29 -13.69
C SER A 193 9.65 0.39 -14.43
N VAL A 194 9.24 -0.16 -15.58
CA VAL A 194 10.13 -0.95 -16.45
C VAL A 194 11.37 -0.15 -16.83
N LYS A 195 11.21 1.11 -17.25
CA LYS A 195 12.33 2.00 -17.56
C LYS A 195 13.26 2.25 -16.37
N GLY A 196 12.70 2.41 -15.16
CA GLY A 196 13.50 2.52 -13.94
C GLY A 196 14.29 1.24 -13.64
N ALA A 197 13.67 0.08 -13.88
CA ALA A 197 14.33 -1.22 -13.74
C ALA A 197 15.46 -1.41 -14.78
N GLU A 198 15.23 -1.01 -16.03
CA GLU A 198 16.24 -1.04 -17.11
C GLU A 198 17.43 -0.13 -16.78
N MET A 199 17.15 1.10 -16.34
CA MET A 199 18.21 2.04 -15.92
C MET A 199 19.01 1.47 -14.74
N TYR A 200 18.33 0.84 -13.77
CA TYR A 200 19.01 0.19 -12.65
C TYR A 200 19.84 -1.03 -13.10
N ALA A 201 19.31 -1.83 -14.01
CA ALA A 201 20.00 -2.94 -14.65
C ALA A 201 21.29 -2.49 -15.37
N GLU A 202 21.24 -1.39 -16.13
CA GLU A 202 22.43 -0.79 -16.74
C GLU A 202 23.47 -0.36 -15.70
N LEU A 203 23.04 0.23 -14.59
CA LEU A 203 23.94 0.60 -13.49
C LEU A 203 24.61 -0.63 -12.86
N LEU A 204 23.90 -1.75 -12.75
CA LEU A 204 24.47 -3.01 -12.27
C LEU A 204 25.47 -3.59 -13.28
N ALA A 205 25.17 -3.51 -14.58
CA ALA A 205 26.05 -3.98 -15.65
C ALA A 205 27.39 -3.23 -15.64
N ARG A 206 27.38 -1.90 -15.43
CA ARG A 206 28.58 -1.06 -15.40
C ARG A 206 29.48 -1.27 -14.17
N ARG A 207 28.98 -1.96 -13.14
CA ARG A 207 29.72 -2.24 -11.89
C ARG A 207 30.37 -3.63 -11.88
N ARG A 208 30.16 -4.43 -12.92
CA ARG A 208 30.83 -5.72 -13.14
C ARG A 208 32.02 -5.52 -14.06
#